data_AF-A0A6J4VN62-F1
#
_entry.id   AF-A0A6J4VN62-F1
#
_cell.length_a   1.000
_cell.length_b   1.000
_cell.length_c   1.000
_cell.angle_alpha   90.00
_cell.angle_beta   90.00
_cell.angle_gamma   90.00
#
_symmetry.space_group_name_H-M   'P 1'
#
loop_
_entity.id
_entity.type
_entity.pdbx_description
1 polymer ?
#
loop_
_entity_poly.entity_id
_entity_poly.type
_entity_poly.pdbx_seq_one_letter_code
_entity_poly.pdbx_strand_id
1 'polypeptide(L)' 'NPTQENLEKALMEFNTLPISFLQPEQVANSLLFFAMPESAYITGEAMDVAAGANVRWNS' A
#
# COMPACT_ATOMS: atom_id res chain seq x y z
N ASN A 1 -18.46 -13.82 15.74
CA ASN A 1 -18.90 -12.96 14.61
C ASN A 1 -17.93 -11.80 14.48
N PRO A 2 -17.04 -11.79 13.47
CA PRO A 2 -16.13 -10.67 13.26
C PRO A 2 -16.91 -9.40 12.89
N THR A 3 -16.51 -8.26 13.46
CA THR A 3 -17.06 -6.93 13.16
C THR A 3 -16.12 -6.13 12.26
N GLN A 4 -16.60 -5.00 11.73
CA GLN A 4 -15.76 -4.05 11.01
C GLN A 4 -14.61 -3.53 11.88
N GLU A 5 -14.88 -3.20 13.15
CA GLU A 5 -13.85 -2.77 14.11
C GLU A 5 -12.79 -3.86 14.33
N ASN A 6 -13.20 -5.14 14.39
CA ASN A 6 -12.23 -6.24 14.49
C ASN A 6 -11.32 -6.31 13.26
N LEU A 7 -11.86 -6.07 12.06
CA LEU A 7 -11.09 -6.05 10.82
C LEU A 7 -10.12 -4.86 10.77
N GLU A 8 -10.59 -3.66 11.11
CA GLU A 8 -9.75 -2.46 11.12
C GLU A 8 -8.55 -2.60 12.06
N LYS A 9 -8.79 -3.13 13.27
CA LYS A 9 -7.73 -3.41 14.23
C LYS A 9 -6.74 -4.44 13.70
N ALA A 10 -7.23 -5.56 13.15
CA ALA A 10 -6.36 -6.59 12.59
C ALA A 10 -5.49 -6.06 11.45
N LEU A 11 -6.02 -5.16 10.61
CA LEU A 11 -5.26 -4.57 9.51
C LEU A 11 -4.24 -3.52 9.98
N MET A 12 -4.56 -2.74 11.02
CA MET A 12 -3.56 -1.88 11.67
C MET A 12 -2.41 -2.70 12.26
N GLU A 13 -2.71 -3.87 12.81
CA GLU A 13 -1.69 -4.80 13.34
C GLU A 13 -0.92 -5.51 12.22
N PHE A 14 -1.52 -5.72 11.04
CA PHE A 14 -0.91 -6.37 9.89
C PHE A 14 0.06 -5.46 9.13
N ASN A 15 -0.30 -4.19 8.94
CA ASN A 15 0.51 -3.21 8.24
C ASN A 15 1.69 -2.74 9.10
N THR A 16 2.72 -2.19 8.46
CA THR A 16 3.83 -1.54 9.20
C THR A 16 3.44 -0.09 9.55
N LEU A 17 2.76 0.58 8.64
CA LEU A 17 2.23 1.92 8.89
C LEU A 17 0.96 1.85 9.75
N PRO A 18 0.66 2.87 10.58
CA PRO A 18 -0.50 2.90 11.46
C PRO A 18 -1.79 3.25 10.68
N ILE A 19 -2.10 2.47 9.65
CA ILE A 19 -3.31 2.59 8.82
C ILE A 19 -3.93 1.20 8.62
N SER A 20 -5.26 1.12 8.62
CA SER A 20 -5.98 -0.13 8.35
C SER A 20 -6.11 -0.38 6.85
N PHE A 21 -6.65 0.59 6.11
CA PHE A 21 -6.86 0.52 4.68
C PHE A 21 -6.19 1.67 3.96
N LEU A 22 -5.70 1.36 2.76
CA LEU A 22 -5.39 2.39 1.79
C LEU A 22 -6.67 2.99 1.23
N GLN A 23 -6.61 4.27 0.91
CA GLN A 23 -7.63 4.96 0.13
C GLN A 23 -7.28 4.87 -1.36
N PRO A 24 -8.28 4.86 -2.27
CA PRO A 24 -8.03 4.76 -3.71
C PRO A 24 -7.03 5.79 -4.25
N GLU A 25 -7.06 7.01 -3.70
CA GLU A 25 -6.17 8.10 -4.09
C GLU A 25 -4.70 7.78 -3.82
N GLN A 26 -4.41 6.99 -2.79
CA GLN A 26 -3.04 6.62 -2.43
C GLN A 26 -2.42 5.68 -3.47
N VAL A 27 -3.23 4.80 -4.09
CA VAL A 27 -2.81 3.98 -5.23
C VAL A 27 -2.74 4.84 -6.50
N ALA A 28 -3.72 5.72 -6.73
CA ALA A 28 -3.75 6.58 -7.91
C ALA A 28 -2.52 7.52 -8.00
N ASN A 29 -2.07 8.08 -6.88
CA ASN A 29 -0.87 8.92 -6.83
C ASN A 29 0.39 8.19 -7.32
N SER A 30 0.46 6.88 -7.08
CA SER A 30 1.56 6.02 -7.51
C SER A 30 1.55 5.84 -9.04
N LEU A 31 0.36 5.76 -9.65
CA LEU A 31 0.20 5.74 -11.10
C LEU A 31 0.55 7.10 -11.72
N LEU A 32 0.13 8.20 -11.06
CA LEU A 32 0.49 9.55 -11.49
C LEU A 32 2.01 9.73 -11.53
N PHE A 33 2.74 9.25 -10.52
CA PHE A 33 4.21 9.25 -10.53
C PHE A 33 4.76 8.53 -11.77
N PHE A 34 4.26 7.33 -12.10
CA PHE A 34 4.72 6.61 -13.29
C PHE A 34 4.33 7.27 -14.63
N ALA A 35 3.33 8.16 -14.63
CA ALA A 35 2.97 8.96 -15.79
C ALA A 35 3.84 10.22 -15.96
N MET A 36 4.67 10.56 -14.97
CA MET A 36 5.52 11.75 -15.03
C MET A 36 6.74 11.52 -15.95
N PRO A 37 7.24 12.58 -16.63
CA PRO A 37 8.47 12.47 -17.41
C PRO A 37 9.69 11.98 -16.61
N GLU A 38 9.74 12.30 -15.32
CA GLU A 38 10.82 11.93 -14.41
C GLU A 38 10.94 10.42 -14.20
N SER A 39 9.85 9.67 -14.39
CA SER A 39 9.86 8.20 -14.30
C SER A 39 10.11 7.51 -15.64
N ALA A 40 10.48 8.23 -16.71
CA ALA A 40 10.57 7.69 -18.07
C ALA A 40 11.49 6.46 -18.24
N TYR A 41 12.42 6.24 -17.31
CA TYR A 41 13.36 5.11 -17.35
C TYR A 41 13.08 4.06 -16.26
N ILE A 42 12.01 4.20 -15.48
CA ILE A 42 11.58 3.18 -14.52
C ILE A 42 10.65 2.21 -15.24
N THR A 43 11.09 0.97 -15.42
CA THR A 43 10.36 -0.06 -16.17
C THR A 43 10.68 -1.44 -15.60
N GLY A 44 9.72 -2.37 -15.69
CA GLY A 44 9.86 -3.74 -15.16
C GLY A 44 9.79 -3.84 -13.64
N GLU A 45 9.58 -2.72 -12.95
CA GLU A 45 9.52 -2.64 -11.49
C GLU A 45 8.11 -2.88 -10.95
N ALA A 46 8.04 -3.56 -9.79
CA ALA A 46 6.83 -3.64 -8.99
C ALA A 46 6.94 -2.63 -7.83
N MET A 47 6.14 -1.55 -7.87
CA MET A 47 6.10 -0.57 -6.79
C MET A 47 5.04 -0.95 -5.76
N ASP A 48 5.49 -1.25 -4.55
CA ASP A 48 4.62 -1.60 -3.43
C ASP A 48 3.92 -0.36 -2.85
N VAL A 49 2.60 -0.30 -3.03
CA VAL A 49 1.68 0.59 -2.30
C VAL A 49 0.86 -0.29 -1.36
N ALA A 50 1.49 -0.76 -0.29
CA ALA A 50 0.94 -1.81 0.57
C ALA A 50 1.06 -1.52 2.07
N ALA A 51 1.19 -0.24 2.46
CA ALA A 51 1.34 0.17 3.87
C ALA A 51 2.49 -0.55 4.63
N GLY A 52 3.51 -1.00 3.90
CA GLY A 52 4.65 -1.77 4.42
C GLY A 52 4.34 -3.22 4.81
N ALA A 53 3.19 -3.78 4.42
CA ALA A 53 2.85 -5.17 4.68
C ALA A 53 3.84 -6.16 4.03
N ASN A 54 4.18 -5.96 2.76
CA ASN A 54 5.09 -6.85 2.02
C ASN A 54 6.50 -6.88 2.60
N VAL A 55 6.96 -5.77 3.20
CA VAL A 55 8.24 -5.71 3.90
C VAL A 55 8.18 -6.47 5.22
N ARG A 56 7.07 -6.32 5.97
CA ARG A 56 6.88 -6.97 7.27
C ARG A 56 6.75 -8.48 7.17
N TRP A 57 6.15 -8.96 6.08
CA TRP A 57 5.84 -10.37 5.87
C TRP A 57 6.64 -10.96 4.70
N ASN A 58 7.88 -10.48 4.47
CA ASN A 58 8.79 -11.18 3.57
C ASN A 58 9.29 -12.49 4.23
N SER A 59 9.53 -13.51 3.40
CA SER A 59 10.17 -14.78 3.82
C SER A 59 11.66 -14.74 3.57
#